data_AF-A0A9P4UR61-F1
#
_entry.id   AF-A0A9P4UR61-F1
#
_cell.length_a   1.000
_cell.length_b   1.000
_cell.length_c   1.000
_cell.angle_alpha   90.00
_cell.angle_beta   90.00
_cell.angle_gamma   90.00
#
_symmetry.space_group_name_H-M   'P 1'
#
loop_
_entity.id
_entity.type
_entity.pdbx_description
1 polymer ?
#
loop_
_entity_poly.entity_id
_entity_poly.type
_entity_poly.pdbx_seq_one_letter_code
_entity_poly.pdbx_strand_id
1 'polypeptide(L)'
;MHETSQNKLVKLIRRLGIEYYYDDGLALYYTEHGRAGAQFKAKKVADEFADYVESYYKEKPNAPDRPVSEFIADFVNDHELITEDERTWAPQAVKEMELWVGTSVEQASSKHLSYFITERNLYMTGGYDRIVNWTAEPLKQQPNAIRLNHFVETIDWSDDNSSAITYRNETGTHTMHADAVVVTIPLGALHHNLVKFQPQLPIELREGLSRYSYGALGKVFFEFADVFWSKDNDQFMYYPTPDLLDEDPVRTPSSTHSASSSGQDNILNYATVTINLWIMTGSKQLCVQIAEPLTQRIEAMTDKRELYKFFEPLFKLLRTEPYRALPRLINLETTHWTQDPLAGYGSYSADKVGDDPDLWIDALESRKHSHMQFAGEHCTHVANGCVHGAFATGEKAAKNLLNTFNIKYDGGDFVSVE
;
A
#
# COMPACT_ATOMS: atom_id res chain seq x y z
N MET A 1 7.26 -8.91 2.26
CA MET A 1 7.82 -9.23 0.94
C MET A 1 6.86 -10.15 0.24
N HIS A 2 6.25 -9.65 -0.82
CA HIS A 2 5.25 -10.38 -1.58
C HIS A 2 5.89 -11.21 -2.69
N GLU A 3 5.15 -12.23 -3.15
CA GLU A 3 5.44 -12.99 -4.37
C GLU A 3 6.80 -13.69 -4.38
N THR A 4 7.06 -14.52 -3.37
CA THR A 4 8.41 -15.12 -3.21
C THR A 4 8.93 -15.92 -4.41
N SER A 5 8.07 -16.34 -5.34
CA SER A 5 8.50 -17.09 -6.52
C SER A 5 9.04 -16.19 -7.64
N GLN A 6 8.44 -15.01 -7.83
CA GLN A 6 8.84 -14.03 -8.86
C GLN A 6 9.75 -12.93 -8.31
N ASN A 7 9.78 -12.75 -6.99
CA ASN A 7 10.52 -11.69 -6.35
C ASN A 7 12.02 -11.99 -6.27
N LYS A 8 12.78 -11.38 -7.18
CA LYS A 8 14.24 -11.55 -7.25
C LYS A 8 14.97 -11.13 -5.96
N LEU A 9 14.39 -10.23 -5.15
CA LEU A 9 15.00 -9.80 -3.89
C LEU A 9 15.05 -10.92 -2.83
N VAL A 10 14.27 -12.00 -3.00
CA VAL A 10 14.33 -13.19 -2.12
C VAL A 10 15.74 -13.79 -2.08
N LYS A 11 16.50 -13.72 -3.19
CA LYS A 11 17.90 -14.18 -3.22
C LYS A 11 18.78 -13.46 -2.20
N LEU A 12 18.46 -12.20 -1.88
CA LEU A 12 19.22 -11.40 -0.92
C LEU A 12 18.96 -11.80 0.53
N ILE A 13 17.84 -12.47 0.84
CA ILE A 13 17.50 -12.86 2.21
C ILE A 13 18.60 -13.76 2.79
N ARG A 14 18.94 -14.84 2.09
CA ARG A 14 20.01 -15.75 2.52
C ARG A 14 21.39 -15.10 2.42
N ARG A 15 21.64 -14.30 1.37
CA ARG A 15 22.94 -13.62 1.14
C ARG A 15 23.27 -12.64 2.26
N LEU A 16 22.26 -11.90 2.75
CA LEU A 16 22.43 -10.83 3.74
C LEU A 16 22.05 -11.27 5.17
N GLY A 17 21.69 -12.55 5.35
CA GLY A 17 21.26 -13.09 6.64
C GLY A 17 20.06 -12.34 7.22
N ILE A 18 19.07 -12.03 6.38
CA ILE A 18 17.86 -11.31 6.80
C ILE A 18 16.90 -12.29 7.43
N GLU A 19 16.50 -12.03 8.67
CA GLU A 19 15.46 -12.80 9.34
C GLU A 19 14.09 -12.54 8.71
N TYR A 20 13.28 -13.59 8.62
CA TYR A 20 11.95 -13.51 8.03
C TYR A 20 11.01 -14.52 8.69
N TYR A 21 9.71 -14.28 8.51
CA TYR A 21 8.62 -15.17 8.91
C TYR A 21 7.66 -15.30 7.73
N TYR A 22 7.12 -16.49 7.47
CA TYR A 22 6.06 -16.65 6.47
C TYR A 22 4.72 -16.25 7.10
N ASP A 23 4.16 -15.12 6.68
CA ASP A 23 2.92 -14.53 7.21
C ASP A 23 1.68 -14.97 6.43
N ASP A 24 1.72 -16.19 5.89
CA ASP A 24 0.65 -16.84 5.13
C ASP A 24 -0.17 -17.82 5.99
N GLY A 25 -0.15 -17.64 7.31
CA GLY A 25 -0.92 -18.43 8.25
C GLY A 25 -2.44 -18.21 8.14
N LEU A 26 -3.21 -19.11 8.77
CA LEU A 26 -4.66 -18.99 8.81
C LEU A 26 -5.05 -17.81 9.73
N ALA A 27 -5.56 -16.74 9.13
CA ALA A 27 -6.09 -15.60 9.86
C ALA A 27 -7.33 -15.96 10.70
N LEU A 28 -7.54 -15.23 11.81
CA LEU A 28 -8.82 -15.25 12.51
C LEU A 28 -9.66 -14.05 12.10
N TYR A 29 -10.92 -14.30 11.80
CA TYR A 29 -11.89 -13.27 11.44
C TYR A 29 -12.71 -12.87 12.66
N TYR A 30 -12.97 -11.58 12.80
CA TYR A 30 -13.76 -10.98 13.86
C TYR A 30 -14.83 -10.06 13.27
N THR A 31 -15.97 -10.02 13.94
CA THR A 31 -17.02 -9.01 13.76
C THR A 31 -17.29 -8.36 15.12
N GLU A 32 -18.23 -7.42 15.21
CA GLU A 32 -18.61 -6.83 16.50
C GLU A 32 -19.08 -7.88 17.53
N HIS A 33 -19.55 -9.04 17.05
CA HIS A 33 -20.02 -10.15 17.88
C HIS A 33 -18.90 -11.07 18.40
N GLY A 34 -17.64 -10.76 18.05
CA GLY A 34 -16.47 -11.54 18.43
C GLY A 34 -15.90 -12.37 17.28
N ARG A 35 -15.19 -13.45 17.61
CA ARG A 35 -14.54 -14.31 16.63
C ARG A 35 -15.57 -15.02 15.76
N ALA A 36 -15.47 -14.85 14.45
CA ALA A 36 -16.30 -15.57 13.50
C ALA A 36 -15.95 -17.06 13.47
N GLY A 37 -17.00 -17.90 13.42
CA GLY A 37 -16.87 -19.35 13.37
C GLY A 37 -16.53 -19.88 11.97
N ALA A 38 -16.24 -21.17 11.86
CA ALA A 38 -15.88 -21.81 10.59
C ALA A 38 -16.98 -21.78 9.51
N GLN A 39 -18.23 -21.47 9.87
CA GLN A 39 -19.33 -21.30 8.93
C GLN A 39 -19.44 -19.88 8.35
N PHE A 40 -18.63 -18.94 8.85
CA PHE A 40 -18.58 -17.58 8.30
C PHE A 40 -17.77 -17.58 7.00
N LYS A 41 -18.48 -17.50 5.87
CA LYS A 41 -17.92 -17.65 4.51
C LYS A 41 -17.87 -16.37 3.69
N ALA A 42 -18.20 -15.22 4.30
CA ALA A 42 -18.18 -13.92 3.60
C ALA A 42 -16.86 -13.63 2.89
N LYS A 43 -15.72 -14.00 3.49
CA LYS A 43 -14.40 -13.87 2.86
C LYS A 43 -14.28 -14.70 1.57
N LYS A 44 -14.85 -15.91 1.52
CA LYS A 44 -14.84 -16.72 0.29
C LYS A 44 -15.67 -16.13 -0.82
N VAL A 45 -16.78 -15.48 -0.49
CA VAL A 45 -17.57 -14.74 -1.46
C VAL A 45 -16.82 -13.49 -1.96
N ALA A 46 -16.09 -12.80 -1.07
CA ALA A 46 -15.22 -11.70 -1.46
C ALA A 46 -14.06 -12.16 -2.39
N ASP A 47 -13.50 -13.34 -2.13
CA ASP A 47 -12.49 -13.97 -3.00
C ASP A 47 -13.09 -14.29 -4.39
N GLU A 48 -14.25 -14.93 -4.43
CA GLU A 48 -14.97 -15.25 -5.67
C GLU A 48 -15.32 -14.00 -6.48
N PHE A 49 -15.72 -12.92 -5.81
CA PHE A 49 -15.97 -11.64 -6.45
C PHE A 49 -14.71 -11.08 -7.13
N ALA A 50 -13.54 -11.19 -6.51
CA ALA A 50 -12.29 -10.72 -7.12
C ALA A 50 -11.98 -11.47 -8.43
N ASP A 51 -12.10 -12.79 -8.43
CA ASP A 51 -11.93 -13.65 -9.62
C ASP A 51 -12.97 -13.31 -10.71
N TYR A 52 -14.21 -13.04 -10.29
CA TYR A 52 -15.30 -12.62 -11.18
C TYR A 52 -15.00 -11.28 -11.85
N VAL A 53 -14.51 -10.29 -11.09
CA VAL A 53 -14.17 -8.95 -11.61
C VAL A 53 -13.06 -9.04 -12.66
N GLU A 54 -12.00 -9.79 -12.38
CA GLU A 54 -10.90 -10.02 -13.35
C GLU A 54 -11.47 -10.63 -14.65
N SER A 55 -12.30 -11.67 -14.51
CA SER A 55 -12.93 -12.33 -15.65
C SER A 55 -13.87 -11.40 -16.42
N TYR A 56 -14.66 -10.59 -15.73
CA TYR A 56 -15.62 -9.65 -16.31
C TYR A 56 -14.92 -8.63 -17.22
N TYR A 57 -13.84 -7.99 -16.75
CA TYR A 57 -13.13 -6.99 -17.54
C TYR A 57 -12.25 -7.61 -18.63
N LYS A 58 -11.79 -8.85 -18.45
CA LYS A 58 -11.13 -9.61 -19.53
C LYS A 58 -12.08 -9.90 -20.69
N GLU A 59 -13.33 -10.26 -20.39
CA GLU A 59 -14.36 -10.51 -21.42
C GLU A 59 -14.94 -9.22 -22.01
N LYS A 60 -15.00 -8.15 -21.20
CA LYS A 60 -15.56 -6.86 -21.56
C LYS A 60 -14.55 -5.73 -21.30
N PRO A 61 -13.45 -5.65 -22.06
CA PRO A 61 -12.37 -4.68 -21.81
C PRO A 61 -12.83 -3.21 -21.93
N ASN A 62 -13.90 -2.97 -22.69
CA ASN A 62 -14.51 -1.65 -22.89
C ASN A 62 -15.67 -1.35 -21.93
N ALA A 63 -15.98 -2.24 -20.99
CA ALA A 63 -16.97 -1.94 -19.96
C ALA A 63 -16.50 -0.73 -19.11
N PRO A 64 -17.44 0.13 -18.66
CA PRO A 64 -17.09 1.22 -17.77
C PRO A 64 -16.48 0.68 -16.48
N ASP A 65 -15.51 1.43 -15.95
CA ASP A 65 -14.97 1.16 -14.63
C ASP A 65 -16.00 1.50 -13.54
N ARG A 66 -15.92 0.80 -12.42
CA ARG A 66 -16.90 0.86 -11.32
C ARG A 66 -16.19 0.82 -9.96
N PRO A 67 -16.72 1.51 -8.94
CA PRO A 67 -16.25 1.31 -7.57
C PRO A 67 -16.38 -0.15 -7.15
N VAL A 68 -15.37 -0.67 -6.45
CA VAL A 68 -15.40 -2.03 -5.88
C VAL A 68 -16.64 -2.23 -5.01
N SER A 69 -17.00 -1.24 -4.19
CA SER A 69 -18.17 -1.28 -3.30
C SER A 69 -19.50 -1.45 -4.03
N GLU A 70 -19.68 -0.81 -5.18
CA GLU A 70 -20.91 -0.92 -5.97
C GLU A 70 -20.95 -2.26 -6.71
N PHE A 71 -19.81 -2.71 -7.23
CA PHE A 71 -19.77 -3.93 -8.02
C PHE A 71 -19.95 -5.18 -7.14
N ILE A 72 -19.41 -5.21 -5.92
CA ILE A 72 -19.69 -6.31 -4.98
C ILE A 72 -21.18 -6.33 -4.60
N ALA A 73 -21.80 -5.17 -4.38
CA ALA A 73 -23.22 -5.10 -4.03
C ALA A 73 -24.10 -5.70 -5.13
N ASP A 74 -23.84 -5.36 -6.40
CA ASP A 74 -24.55 -5.97 -7.53
C ASP A 74 -24.24 -7.47 -7.64
N PHE A 75 -22.97 -7.85 -7.54
CA PHE A 75 -22.55 -9.25 -7.63
C PHE A 75 -23.30 -10.12 -6.62
N VAL A 76 -23.31 -9.73 -5.34
CA VAL A 76 -23.99 -10.54 -4.32
C VAL A 76 -25.50 -10.54 -4.49
N ASN A 77 -26.10 -9.47 -5.02
CA ASN A 77 -27.54 -9.37 -5.28
C ASN A 77 -27.99 -10.23 -6.46
N ASP A 78 -27.20 -10.27 -7.53
CA ASP A 78 -27.54 -11.02 -8.75
C ASP A 78 -27.17 -12.50 -8.66
N HIS A 79 -26.25 -12.88 -7.76
CA HIS A 79 -25.77 -14.26 -7.66
C HIS A 79 -26.80 -15.21 -7.03
N GLU A 80 -27.25 -16.23 -7.76
CA GLU A 80 -28.35 -17.12 -7.33
C GLU A 80 -28.05 -17.97 -6.08
N LEU A 81 -26.77 -18.29 -5.84
CA LEU A 81 -26.36 -19.25 -4.79
C LEU A 81 -25.85 -18.61 -3.49
N ILE A 82 -25.70 -17.29 -3.43
CA ILE A 82 -25.22 -16.60 -2.21
C ILE A 82 -26.38 -16.49 -1.22
N THR A 83 -26.13 -16.93 0.01
CA THR A 83 -27.11 -16.88 1.12
C THR A 83 -27.37 -15.45 1.59
N GLU A 84 -28.47 -15.22 2.31
CA GLU A 84 -28.82 -13.89 2.84
C GLU A 84 -27.71 -13.33 3.76
N ASP A 85 -27.20 -14.15 4.69
CA ASP A 85 -26.08 -13.76 5.56
C ASP A 85 -24.83 -13.38 4.75
N GLU A 86 -24.49 -14.16 3.71
CA GLU A 86 -23.34 -13.86 2.85
C GLU A 86 -23.56 -12.58 2.03
N ARG A 87 -24.78 -12.28 1.55
CA ARG A 87 -25.09 -11.00 0.87
C ARG A 87 -24.83 -9.81 1.77
N THR A 88 -25.15 -9.93 3.04
CA THR A 88 -24.97 -8.86 4.03
C THR A 88 -23.51 -8.69 4.44
N TRP A 89 -22.76 -9.79 4.61
CA TRP A 89 -21.39 -9.74 5.13
C TRP A 89 -20.28 -9.70 4.07
N ALA A 90 -20.49 -10.21 2.86
CA ALA A 90 -19.47 -10.23 1.82
C ALA A 90 -19.01 -8.82 1.40
N PRO A 91 -19.89 -7.80 1.26
CA PRO A 91 -19.44 -6.42 1.06
C PRO A 91 -18.54 -5.88 2.19
N GLN A 92 -18.73 -6.32 3.44
CA GLN A 92 -17.83 -5.94 4.55
C GLN A 92 -16.51 -6.70 4.51
N ALA A 93 -16.52 -7.97 4.08
CA ALA A 93 -15.30 -8.74 3.88
C ALA A 93 -14.46 -8.20 2.71
N VAL A 94 -15.09 -7.67 1.66
CA VAL A 94 -14.40 -7.00 0.53
C VAL A 94 -13.59 -5.78 0.98
N LYS A 95 -13.96 -5.10 2.07
CA LYS A 95 -13.17 -4.00 2.63
C LYS A 95 -11.77 -4.42 3.11
N GLU A 96 -11.49 -5.72 3.23
CA GLU A 96 -10.12 -6.20 3.40
C GLU A 96 -9.19 -5.74 2.25
N MET A 97 -9.72 -5.59 1.03
CA MET A 97 -8.98 -5.09 -0.12
C MET A 97 -8.38 -3.71 0.11
N GLU A 98 -9.04 -2.85 0.91
CA GLU A 98 -8.54 -1.50 1.23
C GLU A 98 -7.15 -1.54 1.85
N LEU A 99 -6.84 -2.62 2.57
CA LEU A 99 -5.59 -2.82 3.29
C LEU A 99 -4.48 -3.41 2.42
N TRP A 100 -4.82 -3.82 1.20
CA TRP A 100 -3.90 -4.19 0.15
C TRP A 100 -3.63 -3.02 -0.79
N VAL A 101 -4.70 -2.38 -1.29
CA VAL A 101 -4.58 -1.31 -2.30
C VAL A 101 -4.35 0.08 -1.71
N GLY A 102 -4.58 0.27 -0.40
CA GLY A 102 -4.37 1.54 0.28
C GLY A 102 -5.39 2.62 -0.06
N THR A 103 -6.56 2.27 -0.61
CA THR A 103 -7.69 3.17 -0.90
C THR A 103 -9.01 2.51 -0.50
N SER A 104 -10.03 3.31 -0.19
CA SER A 104 -11.36 2.78 0.18
C SER A 104 -12.03 2.08 -1.01
N VAL A 105 -12.88 1.09 -0.74
CA VAL A 105 -13.57 0.33 -1.81
C VAL A 105 -14.59 1.18 -2.59
N GLU A 106 -15.01 2.33 -2.03
CA GLU A 106 -15.85 3.31 -2.72
C GLU A 106 -15.08 4.12 -3.77
N GLN A 107 -13.75 4.15 -3.69
CA GLN A 107 -12.89 4.82 -4.66
C GLN A 107 -12.09 3.86 -5.52
N ALA A 108 -11.78 2.65 -5.03
CA ALA A 108 -10.99 1.67 -5.73
C ALA A 108 -11.62 1.27 -7.07
N SER A 109 -10.79 1.24 -8.11
CA SER A 109 -11.18 0.72 -9.43
C SER A 109 -11.44 -0.78 -9.36
N SER A 110 -12.60 -1.22 -9.84
CA SER A 110 -12.82 -2.65 -10.07
C SER A 110 -12.04 -3.12 -11.29
N LYS A 111 -11.89 -2.28 -12.32
CA LYS A 111 -11.21 -2.64 -13.57
C LYS A 111 -9.73 -2.91 -13.38
N HIS A 112 -9.08 -2.13 -12.54
CA HIS A 112 -7.65 -2.23 -12.23
C HIS A 112 -7.41 -2.81 -10.84
N LEU A 113 -8.37 -3.61 -10.32
CA LEU A 113 -8.28 -4.20 -9.00
C LEU A 113 -7.12 -5.19 -8.93
N SER A 114 -5.98 -4.76 -8.39
CA SER A 114 -4.85 -5.62 -8.09
C SER A 114 -5.04 -6.26 -6.70
N TYR A 115 -5.85 -7.30 -6.66
CA TYR A 115 -6.11 -8.09 -5.46
C TYR A 115 -5.92 -9.57 -5.79
N PHE A 116 -5.23 -10.28 -4.90
CA PHE A 116 -4.77 -11.66 -5.04
C PHE A 116 -3.67 -11.94 -6.04
N ILE A 117 -2.52 -12.32 -5.47
CA ILE A 117 -1.59 -13.23 -6.13
C ILE A 117 -1.45 -14.44 -5.22
N THR A 118 -1.76 -15.63 -5.74
CA THR A 118 -1.64 -16.89 -4.99
C THR A 118 -0.15 -17.25 -4.89
N GLU A 119 0.55 -16.55 -4.02
CA GLU A 119 1.97 -16.76 -3.72
C GLU A 119 2.23 -16.62 -2.22
N ARG A 120 3.37 -17.15 -1.78
CA ARG A 120 3.78 -17.03 -0.38
C ARG A 120 4.33 -15.64 -0.11
N ASN A 121 3.96 -15.09 1.03
CA ASN A 121 4.39 -13.79 1.53
C ASN A 121 5.32 -13.97 2.75
N LEU A 122 6.22 -13.00 2.93
CA LEU A 122 7.12 -12.95 4.08
C LEU A 122 6.91 -11.66 4.87
N TYR A 123 6.79 -11.77 6.18
CA TYR A 123 7.11 -10.68 7.08
C TYR A 123 8.64 -10.60 7.26
N MET A 124 9.23 -9.48 6.86
CA MET A 124 10.68 -9.26 6.92
C MET A 124 11.11 -8.80 8.32
N THR A 125 11.16 -9.72 9.29
CA THR A 125 11.49 -9.42 10.69
C THR A 125 12.85 -8.74 10.86
N GLY A 126 13.81 -9.06 9.98
CA GLY A 126 15.13 -8.44 9.94
C GLY A 126 15.20 -7.06 9.26
N GLY A 127 14.07 -6.54 8.77
CA GLY A 127 13.96 -5.25 8.10
C GLY A 127 14.33 -5.24 6.61
N TYR A 128 13.77 -4.28 5.87
CA TYR A 128 14.15 -4.00 4.46
C TYR A 128 15.41 -3.14 4.34
N ASP A 129 15.79 -2.44 5.42
CA ASP A 129 16.96 -1.57 5.51
C ASP A 129 18.27 -2.30 5.15
N ARG A 130 18.37 -3.61 5.43
CA ARG A 130 19.53 -4.42 5.01
C ARG A 130 19.69 -4.47 3.49
N ILE A 131 18.58 -4.61 2.75
CA ILE A 131 18.59 -4.59 1.27
C ILE A 131 18.95 -3.19 0.78
N VAL A 132 18.35 -2.15 1.36
CA VAL A 132 18.64 -0.75 1.01
C VAL A 132 20.12 -0.44 1.25
N ASN A 133 20.65 -0.79 2.43
CA ASN A 133 22.04 -0.56 2.79
C ASN A 133 23.02 -1.31 1.90
N TRP A 134 22.73 -2.59 1.59
CA TRP A 134 23.54 -3.38 0.66
C TRP A 134 23.55 -2.76 -0.74
N THR A 135 22.40 -2.31 -1.24
CA THR A 135 22.28 -1.69 -2.56
C THR A 135 23.06 -0.36 -2.63
N ALA A 136 23.03 0.41 -1.55
CA ALA A 136 23.72 1.70 -1.46
C ALA A 136 25.24 1.57 -1.21
N GLU A 137 25.74 0.41 -0.79
CA GLU A 137 27.12 0.24 -0.33
C GLU A 137 28.18 0.68 -1.36
N PRO A 138 28.09 0.31 -2.65
CA PRO A 138 29.06 0.78 -3.65
C PRO A 138 29.08 2.30 -3.81
N LEU A 139 27.92 2.95 -3.62
CA LEU A 139 27.79 4.40 -3.70
C LEU A 139 28.34 5.08 -2.45
N LYS A 140 28.17 4.49 -1.27
CA LYS A 140 28.71 5.03 0.00
C LYS A 140 30.24 5.11 0.00
N GLN A 141 30.91 4.26 -0.79
CA GLN A 141 32.36 4.29 -0.95
C GLN A 141 32.85 5.45 -1.83
N GLN A 142 31.95 6.11 -2.57
CA GLN A 142 32.27 7.26 -3.40
C GLN A 142 31.90 8.57 -2.68
N PRO A 143 32.86 9.49 -2.47
CA PRO A 143 32.57 10.79 -1.88
C PRO A 143 31.49 11.54 -2.65
N ASN A 144 30.49 12.08 -1.93
CA ASN A 144 29.41 12.89 -2.48
C ASN A 144 28.46 12.19 -3.48
N ALA A 145 28.47 10.85 -3.56
CA ALA A 145 27.54 10.10 -4.39
C ALA A 145 26.11 10.09 -3.82
N ILE A 146 25.97 10.01 -2.49
CA ILE A 146 24.69 10.18 -1.78
C ILE A 146 24.73 11.49 -0.99
N ARG A 147 23.82 12.41 -1.28
CA ARG A 147 23.74 13.73 -0.64
C ARG A 147 22.38 13.89 0.07
N LEU A 148 22.37 13.70 1.38
CA LEU A 148 21.18 13.89 2.22
C LEU A 148 20.92 15.39 2.44
N ASN A 149 19.68 15.76 2.78
CA ASN A 149 19.27 17.17 2.98
C ASN A 149 19.51 18.07 1.74
N HIS A 150 19.45 17.49 0.53
CA HIS A 150 19.54 18.18 -0.74
C HIS A 150 18.20 18.04 -1.46
N PHE A 151 17.33 19.02 -1.27
CA PHE A 151 15.96 19.02 -1.79
C PHE A 151 15.95 19.56 -3.20
N VAL A 152 15.72 18.72 -4.21
CA VAL A 152 15.59 19.15 -5.60
C VAL A 152 14.32 19.99 -5.73
N GLU A 153 14.45 21.20 -6.28
CA GLU A 153 13.32 22.12 -6.51
C GLU A 153 12.95 22.18 -8.00
N THR A 154 13.95 22.16 -8.88
CA THR A 154 13.77 22.26 -10.34
C THR A 154 14.71 21.32 -11.08
N ILE A 155 14.19 20.67 -12.12
CA ILE A 155 14.98 19.90 -13.09
C ILE A 155 14.78 20.56 -14.46
N ASP A 156 15.81 21.26 -14.92
CA ASP A 156 15.95 21.73 -16.30
C ASP A 156 16.48 20.58 -17.16
N TRP A 157 15.59 19.79 -17.74
CA TRP A 157 15.93 18.55 -18.42
C TRP A 157 15.93 18.69 -19.95
N SER A 158 16.60 17.73 -20.60
CA SER A 158 16.64 17.59 -22.05
C SER A 158 16.65 16.10 -22.38
N ASP A 159 16.12 15.73 -23.56
CA ASP A 159 16.14 14.35 -24.03
C ASP A 159 17.51 13.91 -24.56
N ASP A 160 18.36 14.85 -24.97
CA ASP A 160 19.57 14.62 -25.74
C ASP A 160 20.81 15.41 -25.26
N ASN A 161 20.62 16.36 -24.33
CA ASN A 161 21.67 17.20 -23.77
C ASN A 161 21.76 17.07 -22.25
N SER A 162 22.80 17.68 -21.67
CA SER A 162 22.96 17.77 -20.22
C SER A 162 21.78 18.49 -19.57
N SER A 163 21.29 17.95 -18.46
CA SER A 163 20.29 18.56 -17.59
C SER A 163 20.95 19.43 -16.52
N ALA A 164 20.23 20.46 -16.05
CA ALA A 164 20.59 21.24 -14.86
C ALA A 164 19.61 20.94 -13.72
N ILE A 165 20.13 20.67 -12.53
CA ILE A 165 19.34 20.29 -11.35
C ILE A 165 19.56 21.36 -10.30
N THR A 166 18.50 22.10 -9.98
CA THR A 166 18.51 23.10 -8.91
C THR A 166 17.97 22.49 -7.63
N TYR A 167 18.74 22.56 -6.56
CA TYR A 167 18.41 21.99 -5.26
C TYR A 167 18.73 22.96 -4.13
N ARG A 168 18.05 22.78 -3.00
CA ARG A 168 18.26 23.53 -1.77
C ARG A 168 18.85 22.64 -0.68
N ASN A 169 19.85 23.16 0.02
CA ASN A 169 20.42 22.54 1.23
C ASN A 169 20.61 23.60 2.33
N GLU A 170 21.30 23.25 3.42
CA GLU A 170 21.56 24.14 4.56
C GLU A 170 22.36 25.41 4.20
N THR A 171 23.09 25.40 3.09
CA THR A 171 23.93 26.53 2.64
C THR A 171 23.24 27.43 1.61
N GLY A 172 22.04 27.07 1.15
CA GLY A 172 21.26 27.83 0.18
C GLY A 172 20.83 27.01 -1.03
N THR A 173 20.52 27.70 -2.12
CA THR A 173 20.13 27.11 -3.41
C THR A 173 21.34 26.98 -4.32
N HIS A 174 21.49 25.82 -4.94
CA HIS A 174 22.63 25.44 -5.79
C HIS A 174 22.14 24.78 -7.07
N THR A 175 22.99 24.78 -8.10
CA THR A 175 22.72 24.08 -9.36
C THR A 175 23.86 23.12 -9.67
N MET A 176 23.53 21.93 -10.16
CA MET A 176 24.49 20.98 -10.71
C MET A 176 24.07 20.52 -12.10
N HIS A 177 25.03 20.05 -12.89
CA HIS A 177 24.78 19.54 -14.23
C HIS A 177 25.03 18.03 -14.28
N ALA A 178 24.23 17.33 -15.09
CA ALA A 178 24.36 15.90 -15.32
C ALA A 178 23.99 15.56 -16.77
N ASP A 179 24.63 14.54 -17.34
CA ASP A 179 24.32 14.09 -18.71
C ASP A 179 22.93 13.42 -18.79
N ALA A 180 22.46 12.85 -17.68
CA ALA A 180 21.14 12.24 -17.53
C ALA A 180 20.61 12.38 -16.10
N VAL A 181 19.30 12.20 -15.94
CA VAL A 181 18.60 12.26 -14.66
C VAL A 181 17.69 11.04 -14.53
N VAL A 182 17.73 10.36 -13.38
CA VAL A 182 16.74 9.34 -13.00
C VAL A 182 15.90 9.90 -11.87
N VAL A 183 14.61 10.07 -12.11
CA VAL A 183 13.64 10.61 -11.15
C VAL A 183 13.00 9.46 -10.41
N THR A 184 13.19 9.40 -9.09
CA THR A 184 12.65 8.34 -8.23
C THR A 184 11.77 8.84 -7.09
N ILE A 185 11.23 10.06 -7.22
CA ILE A 185 10.32 10.62 -6.22
C ILE A 185 8.95 9.91 -6.28
N PRO A 186 8.21 9.82 -5.16
CA PRO A 186 6.91 9.14 -5.16
C PRO A 186 5.90 9.78 -6.12
N LEU A 187 4.93 8.98 -6.59
CA LEU A 187 3.85 9.47 -7.45
C LEU A 187 3.07 10.62 -6.79
N GLY A 188 2.79 10.54 -5.50
CA GLY A 188 2.19 11.65 -4.74
C GLY A 188 3.01 12.94 -4.80
N ALA A 189 4.35 12.87 -4.76
CA ALA A 189 5.20 14.06 -4.87
C ALA A 189 5.13 14.70 -6.27
N LEU A 190 4.94 13.89 -7.32
CA LEU A 190 4.69 14.38 -8.69
C LEU A 190 3.34 15.09 -8.78
N HIS A 191 2.29 14.50 -8.21
CA HIS A 191 0.95 15.11 -8.14
C HIS A 191 0.93 16.46 -7.43
N HIS A 192 1.68 16.56 -6.32
CA HIS A 192 1.82 17.79 -5.56
C HIS A 192 2.82 18.79 -6.16
N ASN A 193 3.38 18.51 -7.34
CA ASN A 193 4.36 19.35 -8.04
C ASN A 193 5.53 19.78 -7.13
N LEU A 194 6.03 18.87 -6.28
CA LEU A 194 7.12 19.18 -5.35
C LEU A 194 8.45 19.43 -6.07
N VAL A 195 8.58 18.96 -7.31
CA VAL A 195 9.69 19.25 -8.21
C VAL A 195 9.14 19.84 -9.50
N LYS A 196 9.72 20.96 -9.93
CA LYS A 196 9.37 21.61 -11.19
C LYS A 196 10.19 21.05 -12.35
N PHE A 197 9.53 20.63 -13.42
CA PHE A 197 10.19 20.21 -14.65
C PHE A 197 10.21 21.35 -15.68
N GLN A 198 11.38 21.61 -16.26
CA GLN A 198 11.59 22.61 -17.31
C GLN A 198 12.39 22.00 -18.48
N PRO A 199 11.85 21.94 -19.72
CA PRO A 199 10.48 22.29 -20.09
C PRO A 199 9.44 21.44 -19.35
N GLN A 200 8.16 21.82 -19.44
CA GLN A 200 7.09 21.03 -18.84
C GLN A 200 7.11 19.60 -19.38
N LEU A 201 6.75 18.62 -18.54
CA LEU A 201 6.62 17.23 -18.97
C LEU A 201 5.70 17.13 -20.22
N PRO A 202 6.07 16.31 -21.21
CA PRO A 202 5.26 16.06 -22.40
C PRO A 202 3.85 15.61 -22.08
N ILE A 203 2.94 15.82 -23.03
CA ILE A 203 1.50 15.66 -22.79
C ILE A 203 1.16 14.23 -22.34
N GLU A 204 1.83 13.23 -22.92
CA GLU A 204 1.63 11.82 -22.64
C GLU A 204 1.96 11.48 -21.17
N LEU A 205 3.07 12.03 -20.65
CA LEU A 205 3.44 11.86 -19.24
C LEU A 205 2.46 12.58 -18.30
N ARG A 206 1.99 13.76 -18.69
CA ARG A 206 1.02 14.52 -17.88
C ARG A 206 -0.35 13.86 -17.84
N GLU A 207 -0.81 13.33 -18.97
CA GLU A 207 -2.05 12.57 -19.07
C GLU A 207 -1.95 11.28 -18.25
N GLY A 208 -0.86 10.52 -18.40
CA GLY A 208 -0.60 9.33 -17.59
C GLY A 208 -0.60 9.62 -16.10
N LEU A 209 0.12 10.66 -15.65
CA LEU A 209 0.08 11.07 -14.24
C LEU A 209 -1.34 11.41 -13.80
N SER A 210 -2.09 12.19 -14.57
CA SER A 210 -3.46 12.60 -14.20
C SER A 210 -4.47 11.45 -14.10
N ARG A 211 -4.12 10.26 -14.58
CA ARG A 211 -4.95 9.06 -14.62
C ARG A 211 -4.33 7.93 -13.79
N TYR A 212 -3.54 8.28 -12.78
CA TYR A 212 -2.95 7.30 -11.88
C TYR A 212 -2.94 7.84 -10.44
N SER A 213 -3.77 7.25 -9.57
CA SER A 213 -3.96 7.75 -8.21
C SER A 213 -2.91 7.24 -7.22
N TYR A 214 -2.96 7.82 -6.02
CA TYR A 214 -2.07 7.53 -4.91
C TYR A 214 -2.91 7.19 -3.67
N GLY A 215 -2.57 6.10 -2.99
CA GLY A 215 -3.26 5.61 -1.79
C GLY A 215 -2.49 5.93 -0.51
N ALA A 216 -3.13 5.64 0.62
CA ALA A 216 -2.56 5.82 1.96
C ALA A 216 -2.94 4.67 2.91
N LEU A 217 -2.08 3.65 2.97
CA LEU A 217 -2.08 2.63 4.01
C LEU A 217 -1.31 3.11 5.25
N GLY A 218 -2.00 3.17 6.39
CA GLY A 218 -1.44 3.51 7.69
C GLY A 218 -1.09 2.29 8.53
N LYS A 219 -0.18 2.46 9.49
CA LYS A 219 0.12 1.44 10.51
C LYS A 219 0.12 2.06 11.90
N VAL A 220 -0.47 1.35 12.86
CA VAL A 220 -0.44 1.70 14.28
C VAL A 220 0.09 0.51 15.07
N PHE A 221 1.18 0.72 15.81
CA PHE A 221 1.84 -0.28 16.63
C PHE A 221 1.43 -0.10 18.09
N PHE A 222 1.00 -1.18 18.73
CA PHE A 222 0.59 -1.19 20.14
C PHE A 222 1.40 -2.22 20.90
N GLU A 223 2.17 -1.79 21.89
CA GLU A 223 2.91 -2.66 22.80
C GLU A 223 2.16 -2.84 24.11
N PHE A 224 2.03 -4.07 24.58
CA PHE A 224 1.30 -4.41 25.79
C PHE A 224 2.19 -5.11 26.83
N ALA A 225 1.81 -4.99 28.10
CA ALA A 225 2.51 -5.66 29.19
C ALA A 225 2.44 -7.19 29.08
N ASP A 226 1.37 -7.72 28.47
CA ASP A 226 1.21 -9.15 28.24
C ASP A 226 0.48 -9.49 26.94
N VAL A 227 0.65 -10.73 26.47
CA VAL A 227 0.02 -11.26 25.26
C VAL A 227 -1.38 -11.79 25.64
N PHE A 228 -2.40 -11.01 25.30
CA PHE A 228 -3.81 -11.30 25.61
C PHE A 228 -4.63 -11.78 24.42
N TRP A 229 -4.00 -11.93 23.25
CA TRP A 229 -4.60 -12.41 22.01
C TRP A 229 -4.15 -13.84 21.69
N SER A 230 -4.60 -14.41 20.57
CA SER A 230 -4.16 -15.75 20.12
C SER A 230 -2.65 -15.79 19.88
N LYS A 231 -1.97 -16.83 20.38
CA LYS A 231 -0.54 -17.05 20.11
C LYS A 231 -0.29 -17.93 18.89
N ASP A 232 -1.34 -18.46 18.29
CA ASP A 232 -1.28 -19.49 17.25
C ASP A 232 -1.63 -18.95 15.86
N ASN A 233 -2.02 -17.67 15.77
CA ASN A 233 -2.41 -17.01 14.52
C ASN A 233 -1.57 -15.74 14.34
N ASP A 234 -1.03 -15.56 13.14
CA ASP A 234 -0.20 -14.43 12.75
C ASP A 234 -1.02 -13.18 12.37
N GLN A 235 -2.29 -13.35 12.03
CA GLN A 235 -3.17 -12.25 11.61
C GLN A 235 -4.59 -12.33 12.22
N PHE A 236 -5.14 -11.15 12.52
CA PHE A 236 -6.53 -10.96 12.93
C PHE A 236 -7.21 -9.97 12.00
N MET A 237 -8.26 -10.40 11.30
CA MET A 237 -9.07 -9.56 10.43
C MET A 237 -10.32 -9.12 11.17
N TYR A 238 -10.68 -7.85 11.06
CA TYR A 238 -11.95 -7.34 11.56
C TYR A 238 -12.78 -6.80 10.41
N TYR A 239 -14.04 -7.22 10.34
CA TYR A 239 -15.03 -6.72 9.38
C TYR A 239 -16.06 -5.86 10.10
N PRO A 240 -16.26 -4.60 9.65
CA PRO A 240 -17.22 -3.71 10.27
C PRO A 240 -18.65 -4.24 10.07
N THR A 241 -19.53 -3.86 10.99
CA THR A 241 -20.95 -4.22 10.93
C THR A 241 -21.57 -3.68 9.64
N PRO A 242 -22.30 -4.52 8.87
CA PRO A 242 -23.09 -4.06 7.73
C PRO A 242 -24.10 -3.00 8.15
N ASP A 243 -24.27 -1.95 7.35
CA ASP A 243 -25.40 -1.05 7.50
C ASP A 243 -26.68 -1.84 7.15
N LEU A 244 -27.36 -2.37 8.17
CA LEU A 244 -28.65 -2.99 7.96
C LEU A 244 -29.61 -1.90 7.46
N LEU A 245 -30.30 -2.15 6.35
CA LEU A 245 -31.46 -1.34 5.99
C LEU A 245 -32.39 -1.36 7.19
N ASP A 246 -32.62 -0.21 7.82
CA ASP A 246 -33.56 -0.05 8.93
C ASP A 246 -34.90 -0.72 8.54
N GLU A 247 -35.20 -1.90 9.08
CA GLU A 247 -36.54 -2.50 8.99
C GLU A 247 -37.57 -1.74 9.87
N ASP A 248 -37.20 -0.59 10.43
CA ASP A 248 -38.06 0.23 11.29
C ASP A 248 -38.41 1.57 10.62
N PRO A 249 -39.52 1.68 9.87
CA PRO A 249 -39.90 2.84 9.06
C PRO A 249 -40.27 4.11 9.88
N VAL A 250 -39.96 4.16 11.17
CA VAL A 250 -40.33 5.25 12.09
C VAL A 250 -39.17 6.21 12.37
N ARG A 251 -37.91 5.89 11.99
CA ARG A 251 -36.79 6.85 12.13
C ARG A 251 -36.60 7.66 10.86
N THR A 252 -36.92 8.95 10.96
CA THR A 252 -36.62 9.96 9.95
C THR A 252 -35.13 9.98 9.59
N PRO A 253 -34.75 10.17 8.31
CA PRO A 253 -33.36 10.17 7.90
C PRO A 253 -32.68 11.47 8.34
N SER A 254 -31.79 11.39 9.34
CA SER A 254 -30.82 12.46 9.58
C SER A 254 -29.54 12.14 8.81
N SER A 255 -29.13 13.10 7.99
CA SER A 255 -27.89 13.16 7.23
C SER A 255 -26.64 12.72 8.01
N THR A 256 -25.76 12.04 7.27
CA THR A 256 -24.31 11.85 7.47
C THR A 256 -23.82 11.05 8.68
N HIS A 257 -23.04 10.02 8.35
CA HIS A 257 -22.22 9.11 9.17
C HIS A 257 -22.88 7.81 9.61
N SER A 258 -22.28 6.73 9.09
CA SER A 258 -22.53 5.32 9.36
C SER A 258 -22.61 5.05 10.86
N ALA A 259 -23.72 4.44 11.26
CA ALA A 259 -23.98 4.09 12.64
C ALA A 259 -23.91 2.57 12.80
N SER A 260 -22.81 2.09 13.39
CA SER A 260 -22.82 0.81 14.08
C SER A 260 -23.90 0.81 15.17
N SER A 261 -24.31 -0.38 15.63
CA SER A 261 -25.29 -0.62 16.69
C SER A 261 -25.03 0.16 18.01
N SER A 262 -23.83 0.72 18.18
CA SER A 262 -23.41 1.51 19.35
C SER A 262 -23.38 3.04 19.15
N GLY A 263 -23.45 3.56 17.91
CA GLY A 263 -23.38 4.99 17.60
C GLY A 263 -22.09 5.71 18.05
N GLN A 264 -21.06 4.97 18.50
CA GLN A 264 -19.78 5.53 18.94
C GLN A 264 -18.76 5.46 17.80
N ASP A 265 -18.18 6.60 17.46
CA ASP A 265 -17.09 6.72 16.49
C ASP A 265 -15.80 6.07 17.03
N ASN A 266 -15.48 4.88 16.53
CA ASN A 266 -14.33 4.08 16.95
C ASN A 266 -13.83 3.15 15.82
N ILE A 267 -12.75 2.40 16.06
CA ILE A 267 -12.11 1.55 15.04
C ILE A 267 -13.04 0.48 14.44
N LEU A 268 -14.09 0.05 15.15
CA LEU A 268 -15.02 -0.99 14.71
C LEU A 268 -15.92 -0.56 13.53
N ASN A 269 -15.85 0.71 13.13
CA ASN A 269 -16.50 1.22 11.91
C ASN A 269 -15.66 0.97 10.64
N TYR A 270 -14.44 0.45 10.77
CA TYR A 270 -13.47 0.29 9.68
C TYR A 270 -12.95 -1.15 9.63
N ALA A 271 -12.63 -1.64 8.44
CA ALA A 271 -11.92 -2.91 8.32
C ALA A 271 -10.48 -2.77 8.80
N THR A 272 -9.94 -3.82 9.43
CA THR A 272 -8.53 -3.83 9.86
C THR A 272 -7.89 -5.19 9.64
N VAL A 273 -6.60 -5.17 9.33
CA VAL A 273 -5.68 -6.32 9.37
C VAL A 273 -4.74 -6.06 10.52
N THR A 274 -4.81 -6.89 11.55
CA THR A 274 -3.92 -6.80 12.71
C THR A 274 -2.87 -7.89 12.65
N ILE A 275 -1.61 -7.49 12.54
CA ILE A 275 -0.46 -8.38 12.51
C ILE A 275 0.00 -8.69 13.95
N ASN A 276 0.13 -9.98 14.25
CA ASN A 276 0.61 -10.48 15.52
C ASN A 276 2.14 -10.55 15.55
N LEU A 277 2.80 -9.52 16.09
CA LEU A 277 4.26 -9.49 16.14
C LEU A 277 4.84 -10.45 17.20
N TRP A 278 4.03 -10.98 18.11
CA TRP A 278 4.49 -11.97 19.09
C TRP A 278 4.97 -13.26 18.44
N ILE A 279 4.17 -13.84 17.53
CA ILE A 279 4.57 -15.09 16.88
C ILE A 279 5.73 -14.86 15.90
N MET A 280 5.81 -13.67 15.29
CA MET A 280 6.83 -13.33 14.29
C MET A 280 8.18 -12.96 14.91
N THR A 281 8.18 -12.26 16.05
CA THR A 281 9.39 -11.62 16.60
C THR A 281 9.59 -11.84 18.11
N GLY A 282 8.61 -12.42 18.80
CA GLY A 282 8.60 -12.52 20.27
C GLY A 282 8.24 -11.21 20.99
N SER A 283 7.95 -10.13 20.26
CA SER A 283 7.53 -8.86 20.85
C SER A 283 6.06 -8.89 21.26
N LYS A 284 5.72 -8.28 22.39
CA LYS A 284 4.32 -8.19 22.87
C LYS A 284 3.57 -7.07 22.16
N GLN A 285 3.60 -7.08 20.83
CA GLN A 285 3.11 -5.99 19.99
C GLN A 285 2.08 -6.48 18.96
N LEU A 286 1.12 -5.61 18.67
CA LEU A 286 0.20 -5.73 17.54
C LEU A 286 0.45 -4.57 16.58
N CYS A 287 0.45 -4.83 15.28
CA CYS A 287 0.47 -3.80 14.24
C CYS A 287 -0.88 -3.80 13.52
N VAL A 288 -1.70 -2.78 13.75
CA VAL A 288 -2.99 -2.61 13.08
C VAL A 288 -2.78 -1.80 11.80
N GLN A 289 -3.15 -2.38 10.66
CA GLN A 289 -3.19 -1.71 9.37
C GLN A 289 -4.57 -1.08 9.16
N ILE A 290 -4.56 0.12 8.59
CA ILE A 290 -5.74 0.93 8.24
C ILE A 290 -5.54 1.53 6.86
N ALA A 291 -6.62 1.88 6.17
CA ALA A 291 -6.59 2.55 4.87
C ALA A 291 -7.23 3.94 4.95
N GLU A 292 -7.01 4.76 3.91
CA GLU A 292 -7.71 6.03 3.78
C GLU A 292 -9.24 5.84 3.67
N PRO A 293 -10.04 6.81 4.15
CA PRO A 293 -9.64 8.10 4.74
C PRO A 293 -9.23 8.03 6.22
N LEU A 294 -9.29 6.83 6.85
CA LEU A 294 -8.97 6.69 8.27
C LEU A 294 -7.48 6.98 8.56
N THR A 295 -6.58 6.56 7.66
CA THR A 295 -5.13 6.83 7.79
C THR A 295 -4.83 8.29 8.10
N GLN A 296 -5.33 9.23 7.30
CA GLN A 296 -5.09 10.67 7.47
C GLN A 296 -5.55 11.16 8.85
N ARG A 297 -6.73 10.68 9.29
CA ARG A 297 -7.27 11.02 10.62
C ARG A 297 -6.36 10.49 11.73
N ILE A 298 -5.97 9.22 11.66
CA ILE A 298 -5.18 8.56 12.71
C ILE A 298 -3.77 9.15 12.80
N GLU A 299 -3.11 9.41 11.67
CA GLU A 299 -1.79 10.04 11.67
C GLU A 299 -1.84 11.47 12.22
N ALA A 300 -2.99 12.17 12.13
CA ALA A 300 -3.19 13.52 12.68
C ALA A 300 -3.50 13.53 14.19
N MET A 301 -3.82 12.39 14.80
CA MET A 301 -4.10 12.29 16.24
C MET A 301 -2.80 12.35 17.05
N THR A 302 -2.59 13.44 17.79
CA THR A 302 -1.40 13.64 18.63
C THR A 302 -1.56 13.13 20.07
N ASP A 303 -2.79 13.00 20.57
CA ASP A 303 -3.05 12.43 21.90
C ASP A 303 -3.09 10.89 21.83
N LYS A 304 -2.00 10.25 22.29
CA LYS A 304 -1.88 8.78 22.37
C LYS A 304 -3.01 8.13 23.21
N ARG A 305 -3.63 8.84 24.16
CA ARG A 305 -4.75 8.31 24.97
C ARG A 305 -6.04 8.27 24.17
N GLU A 306 -6.35 9.32 23.41
CA GLU A 306 -7.51 9.33 22.52
C GLU A 306 -7.35 8.29 21.41
N LEU A 307 -6.14 8.21 20.85
CA LEU A 307 -5.81 7.20 19.85
C LEU A 307 -5.97 5.78 20.39
N TYR A 308 -5.46 5.50 21.60
CA TYR A 308 -5.70 4.20 22.22
C TYR A 308 -7.20 3.91 22.46
N LYS A 309 -7.97 4.90 22.95
CA LYS A 309 -9.42 4.73 23.16
C LYS A 309 -10.17 4.43 21.87
N PHE A 310 -9.75 5.01 20.75
CA PHE A 310 -10.33 4.73 19.44
C PHE A 310 -10.14 3.26 19.04
N PHE A 311 -8.99 2.66 19.34
CA PHE A 311 -8.66 1.26 19.03
C PHE A 311 -9.05 0.25 20.12
N GLU A 312 -9.30 0.70 21.35
CA GLU A 312 -9.60 -0.15 22.50
C GLU A 312 -10.70 -1.20 22.25
N PRO A 313 -11.82 -0.89 21.55
CA PRO A 313 -12.85 -1.87 21.26
C PRO A 313 -12.35 -3.08 20.45
N LEU A 314 -11.45 -2.89 19.48
CA LEU A 314 -10.85 -3.98 18.71
C LEU A 314 -10.07 -4.92 19.64
N PHE A 315 -9.25 -4.37 20.55
CA PHE A 315 -8.50 -5.20 21.50
C PHE A 315 -9.40 -5.98 22.46
N LYS A 316 -10.56 -5.42 22.83
CA LYS A 316 -11.55 -6.15 23.63
C LYS A 316 -12.08 -7.39 22.90
N LEU A 317 -12.25 -7.32 21.57
CA LEU A 317 -12.66 -8.47 20.75
C LEU A 317 -11.55 -9.53 20.61
N LEU A 318 -10.30 -9.10 20.44
CA LEU A 318 -9.15 -10.01 20.28
C LEU A 318 -8.75 -10.75 21.57
N ARG A 319 -9.32 -10.36 22.71
CA ARG A 319 -8.94 -10.86 24.03
C ARG A 319 -9.37 -12.31 24.25
N THR A 320 -8.41 -13.15 24.66
CA THR A 320 -8.62 -14.55 25.00
C THR A 320 -8.68 -14.77 26.52
N GLU A 321 -9.26 -15.89 26.95
CA GLU A 321 -9.22 -16.32 28.36
C GLU A 321 -7.76 -16.63 28.78
N PRO A 322 -7.37 -16.40 30.06
CA PRO A 322 -8.20 -16.03 31.21
C PRO A 322 -8.34 -14.50 31.43
N TYR A 323 -8.02 -13.66 30.44
CA TYR A 323 -7.96 -12.21 30.62
C TYR A 323 -9.35 -11.59 30.74
N ARG A 324 -9.69 -11.06 31.92
CA ARG A 324 -10.93 -10.31 32.16
C ARG A 324 -10.85 -8.82 31.84
N ALA A 325 -9.64 -8.28 31.71
CA ALA A 325 -9.33 -6.90 31.35
C ALA A 325 -8.14 -6.88 30.39
N LEU A 326 -8.00 -5.81 29.60
CA LEU A 326 -6.84 -5.62 28.74
C LEU A 326 -5.59 -5.35 29.61
N PRO A 327 -4.45 -5.98 29.32
CA PRO A 327 -3.17 -5.59 29.89
C PRO A 327 -2.85 -4.12 29.63
N ARG A 328 -2.00 -3.54 30.47
CA ARG A 328 -1.56 -2.15 30.33
C ARG A 328 -0.83 -1.96 29.00
N LEU A 329 -1.23 -0.92 28.26
CA LEU A 329 -0.49 -0.39 27.11
C LEU A 329 0.86 0.17 27.59
N ILE A 330 1.94 -0.27 26.97
CA ILE A 330 3.32 0.14 27.25
C ILE A 330 3.76 1.23 26.28
N ASN A 331 3.55 1.01 24.98
CA ASN A 331 3.88 1.97 23.95
C ASN A 331 2.83 1.96 22.83
N LEU A 332 2.76 3.07 22.10
CA LEU A 332 1.92 3.24 20.94
C LEU A 332 2.67 4.11 19.94
N GLU A 333 2.85 3.66 18.70
CA GLU A 333 3.42 4.47 17.62
C GLU A 333 2.56 4.38 16.36
N THR A 334 2.58 5.43 15.55
CA THR A 334 1.82 5.54 14.30
C THR A 334 2.76 5.93 13.17
N THR A 335 2.46 5.51 11.95
CA THR A 335 3.10 6.08 10.75
C THR A 335 2.69 7.55 10.56
N HIS A 336 3.40 8.27 9.69
CA HIS A 336 3.07 9.66 9.34
C HIS A 336 3.27 9.93 7.83
N TRP A 337 2.98 8.93 7.00
CA TRP A 337 3.21 8.99 5.55
C TRP A 337 2.36 10.06 4.88
N THR A 338 1.12 10.24 5.35
CA THR A 338 0.19 11.24 4.82
C THR A 338 0.56 12.67 5.16
N GLN A 339 1.53 12.86 6.05
CA GLN A 339 2.07 14.16 6.47
C GLN A 339 3.49 14.41 5.95
N ASP A 340 4.12 13.40 5.35
CA ASP A 340 5.48 13.50 4.83
C ASP A 340 5.46 13.90 3.34
N PRO A 341 5.91 15.12 2.99
CA PRO A 341 6.02 15.54 1.59
C PRO A 341 6.96 14.63 0.78
N LEU A 342 8.00 14.06 1.39
CA LEU A 342 8.96 13.18 0.71
C LEU A 342 8.41 11.78 0.47
N ALA A 343 7.37 11.38 1.19
CA ALA A 343 6.55 10.20 0.88
C ALA A 343 5.47 10.53 -0.15
N GLY A 344 5.28 11.80 -0.53
CA GLY A 344 4.22 12.22 -1.43
C GLY A 344 2.84 12.30 -0.75
N TYR A 345 2.79 12.46 0.57
CA TYR A 345 1.55 12.53 1.36
C TYR A 345 0.66 11.28 1.26
N GLY A 346 1.28 10.11 1.11
CA GLY A 346 0.61 8.82 1.00
C GLY A 346 1.62 7.67 1.11
N SER A 347 1.22 6.46 0.73
CA SER A 347 2.04 5.26 0.86
C SER A 347 2.59 4.74 -0.46
N TYR A 348 1.71 4.48 -1.44
CA TYR A 348 2.06 3.86 -2.73
C TYR A 348 0.94 4.11 -3.76
N SER A 349 1.20 3.83 -5.04
CA SER A 349 0.20 4.01 -6.10
C SER A 349 -1.03 3.13 -5.89
N ALA A 350 -2.20 3.65 -6.22
CA ALA A 350 -3.46 2.95 -6.11
C ALA A 350 -4.33 3.32 -7.31
N ASP A 351 -5.08 2.36 -7.86
CA ASP A 351 -5.97 2.61 -8.98
C ASP A 351 -7.38 2.95 -8.48
N LYS A 352 -7.82 4.18 -8.76
CA LYS A 352 -9.17 4.66 -8.43
C LYS A 352 -10.07 4.63 -9.65
N VAL A 353 -11.38 4.69 -9.43
CA VAL A 353 -12.36 4.63 -10.52
C VAL A 353 -12.06 5.70 -11.57
N GLY A 354 -11.88 5.24 -12.80
CA GLY A 354 -11.56 6.11 -13.92
C GLY A 354 -10.08 6.41 -14.09
N ASP A 355 -9.18 5.82 -13.29
CA ASP A 355 -7.75 5.77 -13.63
C ASP A 355 -7.50 4.88 -14.86
N ASP A 356 -6.31 5.02 -15.44
CA ASP A 356 -5.80 4.24 -16.55
C ASP A 356 -4.25 4.23 -16.46
N PRO A 357 -3.68 3.39 -15.58
CA PRO A 357 -2.24 3.36 -15.34
C PRO A 357 -1.43 2.96 -16.59
N ASP A 358 -2.05 2.31 -17.57
CA ASP A 358 -1.40 1.95 -18.84
C ASP A 358 -0.90 3.19 -19.57
N LEU A 359 -1.63 4.32 -19.51
CA LEU A 359 -1.21 5.59 -20.10
C LEU A 359 0.14 6.07 -19.56
N TRP A 360 0.37 5.91 -18.26
CA TRP A 360 1.64 6.28 -17.63
C TRP A 360 2.76 5.33 -18.06
N ILE A 361 2.52 4.01 -18.02
CA ILE A 361 3.53 3.01 -18.38
C ILE A 361 3.91 3.09 -19.86
N ASP A 362 2.94 3.29 -20.75
CA ASP A 362 3.17 3.49 -22.19
C ASP A 362 3.96 4.78 -22.45
N ALA A 363 3.64 5.86 -21.74
CA ALA A 363 4.39 7.10 -21.84
C ALA A 363 5.85 6.92 -21.41
N LEU A 364 6.13 6.15 -20.35
CA LEU A 364 7.49 5.82 -19.93
C LEU A 364 8.23 4.95 -20.98
N GLU A 365 7.57 3.93 -21.53
CA GLU A 365 8.17 3.03 -22.52
C GLU A 365 8.50 3.76 -23.83
N SER A 366 7.62 4.66 -24.28
CA SER A 366 7.86 5.49 -25.47
C SER A 366 9.11 6.38 -25.34
N ARG A 367 9.56 6.63 -24.11
CA ARG A 367 10.70 7.50 -23.75
C ARG A 367 11.91 6.74 -23.20
N LYS A 368 12.02 5.44 -23.44
CA LYS A 368 13.17 4.64 -22.98
C LYS A 368 14.55 5.09 -23.48
N HIS A 369 14.61 5.96 -24.49
CA HIS A 369 15.85 6.54 -25.01
C HIS A 369 16.14 7.94 -24.46
N SER A 370 15.24 8.53 -23.66
CA SER A 370 15.42 9.86 -23.07
C SER A 370 16.56 9.89 -22.05
N HIS A 371 17.29 10.99 -21.97
CA HIS A 371 18.24 11.25 -20.88
C HIS A 371 17.54 11.51 -19.53
N MET A 372 16.22 11.73 -19.51
CA MET A 372 15.42 11.77 -18.29
C MET A 372 14.57 10.50 -18.17
N GLN A 373 14.89 9.66 -17.20
CA GLN A 373 14.16 8.43 -16.90
C GLN A 373 13.38 8.58 -15.58
N PHE A 374 12.29 7.81 -15.43
CA PHE A 374 11.58 7.66 -14.16
C PHE A 374 11.74 6.22 -13.67
N ALA A 375 11.83 6.07 -12.35
CA ALA A 375 11.80 4.78 -11.68
C ALA A 375 11.07 4.91 -10.32
N GLY A 376 10.58 3.80 -9.80
CA GLY A 376 9.70 3.77 -8.65
C GLY A 376 8.67 2.65 -8.77
N GLU A 377 7.88 2.42 -7.72
CA GLU A 377 6.85 1.39 -7.72
C GLU A 377 5.74 1.68 -8.75
N HIS A 378 5.38 2.95 -8.93
CA HIS A 378 4.46 3.45 -9.96
C HIS A 378 5.01 3.40 -11.41
N CYS A 379 6.19 2.82 -11.66
CA CYS A 379 6.77 2.73 -13.01
C CYS A 379 6.68 1.31 -13.60
N THR A 380 5.81 0.45 -13.07
CA THR A 380 5.63 -0.94 -13.48
C THR A 380 4.22 -1.45 -13.15
N HIS A 381 3.67 -2.32 -14.00
CA HIS A 381 2.47 -3.12 -13.66
C HIS A 381 2.81 -4.31 -12.77
N VAL A 382 3.95 -4.97 -13.05
CA VAL A 382 4.40 -6.11 -12.27
C VAL A 382 4.96 -5.60 -10.95
N ALA A 383 4.49 -6.17 -9.83
CA ALA A 383 4.90 -5.77 -8.48
C ALA A 383 4.67 -4.28 -8.19
N ASN A 384 3.61 -3.69 -8.75
CA ASN A 384 3.20 -2.33 -8.44
C ASN A 384 2.95 -2.15 -6.92
N GLY A 385 3.21 -0.97 -6.38
CA GLY A 385 3.16 -0.71 -4.94
C GLY A 385 4.27 -1.37 -4.10
N CYS A 386 5.07 -2.27 -4.69
CA CYS A 386 6.04 -3.08 -3.93
C CYS A 386 7.50 -2.63 -4.12
N VAL A 387 8.32 -2.87 -3.08
CA VAL A 387 9.77 -2.57 -3.07
C VAL A 387 10.52 -3.23 -4.23
N HIS A 388 10.13 -4.45 -4.62
CA HIS A 388 10.81 -5.17 -5.70
C HIS A 388 10.42 -4.66 -7.09
N GLY A 389 9.21 -4.11 -7.26
CA GLY A 389 8.84 -3.33 -8.44
C GLY A 389 9.68 -2.06 -8.55
N ALA A 390 9.79 -1.29 -7.47
CA ALA A 390 10.64 -0.10 -7.41
C ALA A 390 12.13 -0.41 -7.70
N PHE A 391 12.64 -1.53 -7.20
CA PHE A 391 14.00 -1.97 -7.49
C PHE A 391 14.19 -2.30 -8.97
N ALA A 392 13.26 -3.08 -9.55
CA ALA A 392 13.33 -3.49 -10.96
C ALA A 392 13.22 -2.31 -11.93
N THR A 393 12.40 -1.29 -11.62
CA THR A 393 12.29 -0.09 -12.45
C THR A 393 13.54 0.78 -12.37
N GLY A 394 14.25 0.79 -11.23
CA GLY A 394 15.59 1.38 -11.11
C GLY A 394 16.61 0.71 -12.03
N GLU A 395 16.64 -0.63 -12.07
CA GLU A 395 17.48 -1.37 -13.01
C GLU A 395 17.10 -1.09 -14.47
N LYS A 396 15.80 -1.00 -14.78
CA LYS A 396 15.31 -0.65 -16.12
C LYS A 396 15.80 0.73 -16.55
N ALA A 397 15.66 1.74 -15.70
CA ALA A 397 16.13 3.10 -15.97
C ALA A 397 17.64 3.15 -16.19
N ALA A 398 18.43 2.44 -15.38
CA ALA A 398 19.88 2.34 -15.56
C ALA A 398 20.26 1.69 -16.90
N LYS A 399 19.60 0.58 -17.27
CA LYS A 399 19.83 -0.12 -18.56
C LYS A 399 19.45 0.75 -19.76
N ASN A 400 18.36 1.51 -19.67
CA ASN A 400 17.96 2.48 -20.68
C ASN A 400 19.05 3.52 -20.92
N LEU A 401 19.56 4.15 -19.86
CA LEU A 401 20.63 5.15 -19.97
C LEU A 401 21.94 4.57 -20.49
N LEU A 402 22.35 3.38 -20.01
CA LEU A 402 23.55 2.69 -20.53
C LEU A 402 23.44 2.45 -22.05
N ASN A 403 22.26 2.04 -22.52
CA ASN A 403 22.00 1.87 -23.96
C ASN A 403 22.08 3.21 -24.71
N THR A 404 21.44 4.27 -24.18
CA THR A 404 21.47 5.62 -24.77
C THR A 404 22.90 6.16 -24.90
N PHE A 405 23.74 5.95 -23.88
CA PHE A 405 25.15 6.36 -23.91
C PHE A 405 26.08 5.35 -24.59
N ASN A 406 25.55 4.27 -25.14
CA ASN A 406 26.31 3.18 -25.76
C ASN A 406 27.40 2.60 -24.83
N ILE A 407 27.12 2.55 -23.52
CA ILE A 407 27.98 1.98 -22.49
C ILE A 407 27.63 0.50 -22.35
N LYS A 408 28.63 -0.36 -22.60
CA LYS A 408 28.45 -1.81 -22.43
C LYS A 408 28.29 -2.16 -20.96
N TYR A 409 27.37 -3.06 -20.68
CA TYR A 409 27.22 -3.74 -19.39
C TYR A 409 27.13 -5.25 -19.63
N ASP A 410 27.33 -6.02 -18.57
CA ASP A 410 27.42 -7.49 -18.61
C ASP A 410 26.09 -8.23 -18.88
N GLY A 411 24.98 -7.49 -19.01
CA GLY A 411 23.64 -8.05 -19.21
C GLY A 411 23.01 -8.62 -17.94
N GLY A 412 23.70 -8.57 -16.80
CA GLY A 412 23.23 -9.11 -15.52
C GLY A 412 22.05 -8.34 -14.92
N ASP A 413 21.46 -8.92 -13.87
CA ASP A 413 20.69 -8.15 -12.89
C ASP A 413 21.52 -8.02 -11.61
N PHE A 414 21.37 -6.88 -10.92
CA PHE A 414 22.19 -6.45 -9.80
C PHE A 414 22.20 -7.47 -8.66
N VAL A 415 21.11 -8.21 -8.51
CA VAL A 415 20.95 -9.24 -7.47
C VAL A 415 21.53 -10.61 -7.85
N SER A 416 21.80 -10.87 -9.13
CA SER A 416 22.45 -12.09 -9.61
C SER A 416 23.93 -11.91 -9.91
N VAL A 417 24.49 -10.70 -9.74
CA VAL A 417 25.94 -10.50 -9.77
C VAL A 417 26.54 -11.15 -8.52
N GLU A 418 27.39 -12.17 -8.72
CA GLU A 418 28.09 -12.91 -7.66
C GLU A 418 29.06 -12.02 -6.88
#